data_AF-A0A0L8N459-F1
#
_entry.id   AF-A0A0L8N459-F1
#
_cell.length_a   1.000
_cell.length_b   1.000
_cell.length_c   1.000
_cell.angle_alpha   90.00
_cell.angle_beta   90.00
_cell.angle_gamma   90.00
#
_symmetry.space_group_name_H-M   'P 1'
#
loop_
_entity.id
_entity.type
_entity.pdbx_description
1 polymer ?
#
loop_
_entity_poly.entity_id
_entity_poly.type
_entity_poly.pdbx_seq_one_letter_code
_entity_poly.pdbx_strand_id
1 'polypeptide(L)'
;MSARIIGRRLRRGTTAALVSALVIAAVTASQGPAGGSGDRLSAAGEGAAQQPQAADTAGGDSDYFTELPPLTSPQPPDVLLPEAGPTAQPQAPTGSGAAPASVVTGPAEGAQGIPASVLAAYLGAEKKVGRSDPGCGLRWQLLAAIGKVESGQARGGQVDAGGTTLRPILGPVLDGNGFANISDTDGGAYDGDSRYDRAVGPMQFIPSTWAAWGQDADGDGRRNPNNVHDAALAAARYLCAGNRDLRADADLDRAVLSYNRSTEYLRTVRSWFTYYLKGTHEIPDRAGTANPPKPTPPKPTPT
;
A
#
# COMPACT_ATOMS: atom_id res chain seq x y z
N MET A 1 50.70 31.70 44.67
CA MET A 1 51.49 30.54 45.16
C MET A 1 50.54 29.34 45.08
N SER A 2 50.73 28.21 44.41
CA SER A 2 51.81 27.52 43.69
C SER A 2 51.11 26.58 42.67
N ALA A 3 51.42 26.60 41.37
CA ALA A 3 52.41 25.77 40.66
C ALA A 3 52.22 24.23 40.74
N ARG A 4 51.73 23.67 39.61
CA ARG A 4 52.14 22.48 38.81
C ARG A 4 52.33 21.08 39.45
N ILE A 5 51.94 20.05 38.66
CA ILE A 5 52.71 18.88 38.13
C ILE A 5 51.70 17.74 37.79
N ILE A 6 51.33 17.51 36.52
CA ILE A 6 51.89 16.57 35.51
C ILE A 6 52.13 15.12 36.00
N GLY A 7 51.41 14.16 35.40
CA GLY A 7 51.69 12.73 35.55
C GLY A 7 50.96 11.86 34.52
N ARG A 8 51.50 11.80 33.31
CA ARG A 8 51.06 10.95 32.18
C ARG A 8 51.71 9.56 32.32
N ARG A 9 50.99 8.44 32.13
CA ARG A 9 51.58 7.17 31.67
C ARG A 9 50.65 6.42 30.72
N LEU A 10 51.08 6.33 29.46
CA LEU A 10 50.71 5.32 28.48
C LEU A 10 51.30 3.96 28.87
N ARG A 11 50.58 2.87 28.59
CA ARG A 11 51.18 1.58 28.20
C ARG A 11 50.43 1.00 27.00
N ARG A 12 51.20 0.62 25.98
CA ARG A 12 50.82 -0.09 24.74
C ARG A 12 51.14 -1.59 24.88
N GLY A 13 50.53 -2.42 24.02
CA GLY A 13 51.04 -3.73 23.58
C GLY A 13 49.95 -4.82 23.59
N THR A 14 49.18 -5.01 22.51
CA THR A 14 49.38 -5.97 21.38
C THR A 14 49.38 -7.45 21.76
N THR A 15 48.33 -8.17 21.34
CA THR A 15 48.43 -9.57 20.89
C THR A 15 47.49 -9.78 19.69
N ALA A 16 48.06 -10.28 18.60
CA ALA A 16 47.37 -10.75 17.41
C ALA A 16 48.14 -12.00 16.92
N ALA A 17 47.40 -13.06 16.60
CA ALA A 17 47.75 -14.26 15.81
C ALA A 17 46.88 -15.44 16.29
N LEU A 18 46.33 -16.39 15.52
CA LEU A 18 46.11 -16.64 14.07
C LEU A 18 45.52 -18.09 13.99
N VAL A 19 44.83 -18.46 12.88
CA VAL A 19 44.77 -19.83 12.26
C VAL A 19 43.76 -20.82 12.93
N SER A 20 42.89 -21.62 12.29
CA SER A 20 42.82 -22.27 10.94
C SER A 20 41.40 -22.86 10.66
N ALA A 21 40.89 -22.88 9.42
CA ALA A 21 40.75 -24.03 8.48
C ALA A 21 39.44 -24.88 8.65
N LEU A 22 38.48 -24.82 7.71
CA LEU A 22 38.30 -25.60 6.45
C LEU A 22 37.53 -26.92 6.64
N VAL A 23 36.33 -27.02 6.04
CA VAL A 23 35.86 -28.26 5.38
C VAL A 23 35.08 -27.86 4.12
N ILE A 24 35.71 -28.09 2.97
CA ILE A 24 35.04 -28.27 1.69
C ILE A 24 34.84 -29.79 1.55
N ALA A 25 33.62 -30.23 1.34
CA ALA A 25 33.34 -31.58 0.85
C ALA A 25 32.70 -31.46 -0.53
N ALA A 26 33.53 -31.66 -1.56
CA ALA A 26 33.09 -32.01 -2.89
C ALA A 26 33.00 -33.55 -2.96
N VAL A 27 31.87 -34.07 -3.44
CA VAL A 27 31.82 -35.42 -4.03
C VAL A 27 31.24 -35.27 -5.42
N THR A 28 32.01 -35.79 -6.36
CA THR A 28 31.81 -35.85 -7.80
C THR A 28 31.18 -37.18 -8.20
N ALA A 29 30.42 -37.17 -9.30
CA ALA A 29 30.37 -38.15 -10.40
C ALA A 29 28.99 -38.05 -11.08
N SER A 30 28.90 -37.46 -12.28
CA SER A 30 29.13 -38.09 -13.60
C SER A 30 27.94 -38.95 -14.05
N GLN A 31 27.29 -38.55 -15.14
CA GLN A 31 27.14 -39.29 -16.40
C GLN A 31 26.27 -38.46 -17.36
N GLY A 32 26.66 -38.43 -18.64
CA GLY A 32 26.20 -37.52 -19.69
C GLY A 32 24.94 -37.93 -20.48
N PRO A 33 24.74 -37.34 -21.69
CA PRO A 33 23.45 -37.28 -22.39
C PRO A 33 23.27 -38.43 -23.41
N ALA A 34 22.02 -38.86 -23.63
CA ALA A 34 21.65 -39.63 -24.82
C ALA A 34 20.16 -39.46 -25.13
N GLY A 35 19.85 -39.14 -26.39
CA GLY A 35 18.50 -39.08 -26.92
C GLY A 35 17.90 -40.47 -27.22
N GLY A 36 16.61 -40.46 -27.53
CA GLY A 36 15.88 -41.63 -28.02
C GLY A 36 14.49 -41.21 -28.50
N SER A 37 14.35 -41.03 -29.80
CA SER A 37 13.07 -40.91 -30.52
C SER A 37 12.51 -42.30 -30.82
N GLY A 38 11.17 -42.40 -30.89
CA GLY A 38 10.42 -43.55 -31.45
C GLY A 38 9.76 -44.40 -30.35
N ASP A 39 8.54 -44.90 -30.46
CA ASP A 39 7.56 -44.85 -31.53
C ASP A 39 6.17 -45.13 -30.94
N ARG A 40 5.15 -44.79 -31.71
CA ARG A 40 3.72 -44.87 -31.42
C ARG A 40 3.24 -46.27 -31.03
N LEU A 41 2.20 -46.35 -30.20
CA LEU A 41 1.02 -47.17 -30.52
C LEU A 41 -0.23 -46.55 -29.87
N SER A 42 -1.25 -46.38 -30.69
CA SER A 42 -2.57 -45.85 -30.35
C SER A 42 -3.53 -47.02 -30.13
N ALA A 43 -4.43 -46.92 -29.15
CA ALA A 43 -5.66 -47.70 -29.10
C ALA A 43 -6.76 -46.89 -28.39
N ALA A 44 -7.97 -46.99 -28.93
CA ALA A 44 -9.08 -46.04 -28.85
C ALA A 44 -10.11 -46.36 -27.75
N GLY A 45 -10.99 -45.38 -27.49
CA GLY A 45 -12.30 -45.48 -26.82
C GLY A 45 -12.28 -44.92 -25.38
N GLU A 46 -13.19 -44.10 -24.88
CA GLU A 46 -14.50 -43.57 -25.31
C GLU A 46 -14.72 -42.22 -24.60
N GLY A 47 -15.64 -41.40 -25.13
CA GLY A 47 -15.75 -39.97 -24.84
C GLY A 47 -16.19 -39.54 -23.43
N ALA A 48 -15.66 -38.40 -23.02
CA ALA A 48 -16.34 -37.42 -22.17
C ALA A 48 -15.87 -36.01 -22.58
N ALA A 49 -16.79 -35.08 -22.73
CA ALA A 49 -16.53 -33.74 -23.24
C ALA A 49 -15.71 -32.90 -22.24
N GLN A 50 -14.48 -32.53 -22.62
CA GLN A 50 -13.70 -31.50 -21.93
C GLN A 50 -14.06 -30.11 -22.48
N GLN A 51 -14.55 -29.22 -21.61
CA GLN A 51 -14.61 -27.78 -21.85
C GLN A 51 -13.19 -27.22 -22.10
N PRO A 52 -13.02 -26.16 -22.91
CA PRO A 52 -11.69 -25.58 -23.13
C PRO A 52 -11.17 -24.99 -21.80
N GLN A 53 -10.04 -25.51 -21.32
CA GLN A 53 -9.25 -24.82 -20.30
C GLN A 53 -8.83 -23.47 -20.88
N ALA A 54 -9.35 -22.40 -20.30
CA ALA A 54 -8.84 -21.06 -20.51
C ALA A 54 -7.37 -21.04 -20.05
N ALA A 55 -6.53 -20.47 -20.91
CA ALA A 55 -5.11 -20.34 -20.73
C ALA A 55 -4.74 -19.76 -19.36
N ASP A 56 -3.69 -20.31 -18.78
CA ASP A 56 -2.91 -19.71 -17.70
C ASP A 56 -2.41 -18.33 -18.11
N THR A 57 -3.24 -17.30 -17.92
CA THR A 57 -2.74 -15.94 -17.72
C THR A 57 -2.27 -15.84 -16.28
N ALA A 58 -0.99 -16.13 -16.09
CA ALA A 58 -0.21 -15.64 -14.97
C ALA A 58 -0.29 -14.10 -14.93
N GLY A 59 -1.31 -13.59 -14.25
CA GLY A 59 -1.49 -12.19 -13.91
C GLY A 59 -1.66 -12.11 -12.41
N GLY A 60 -0.55 -11.87 -11.70
CA GLY A 60 -0.49 -11.73 -10.24
C GLY A 60 -1.14 -10.45 -9.74
N ASP A 61 -2.42 -10.26 -10.01
CA ASP A 61 -3.22 -9.12 -9.56
C ASP A 61 -4.55 -9.63 -8.96
N SER A 62 -4.51 -10.21 -7.76
CA SER A 62 -5.71 -10.33 -6.91
C SER A 62 -5.40 -10.64 -5.44
N ASP A 63 -4.27 -11.30 -5.15
CA ASP A 63 -4.02 -11.85 -3.81
C ASP A 63 -3.84 -10.79 -2.71
N TYR A 64 -3.41 -9.57 -3.02
CA TYR A 64 -3.18 -8.52 -2.02
C TYR A 64 -4.46 -7.95 -1.40
N PHE A 65 -5.59 -8.01 -2.10
CA PHE A 65 -6.87 -7.42 -1.63
C PHE A 65 -7.64 -8.36 -0.70
N THR A 66 -7.38 -9.66 -0.79
CA THR A 66 -8.11 -10.70 -0.04
C THR A 66 -7.60 -10.94 1.39
N GLU A 67 -6.46 -10.35 1.76
CA GLU A 67 -5.86 -10.52 3.10
C GLU A 67 -5.93 -9.27 3.98
N LEU A 68 -6.57 -8.18 3.53
CA LEU A 68 -6.80 -7.03 4.39
C LEU A 68 -7.92 -7.33 5.39
N PRO A 69 -7.75 -7.00 6.69
CA PRO A 69 -8.84 -7.11 7.64
C PRO A 69 -10.05 -6.29 7.15
N PRO A 70 -11.27 -6.73 7.46
CA PRO A 70 -12.49 -6.08 6.96
C PRO A 70 -12.46 -4.58 7.22
N LEU A 71 -12.74 -3.80 6.17
CA LEU A 71 -12.87 -2.34 6.26
C LEU A 71 -14.06 -2.00 7.16
N THR A 72 -13.75 -1.55 8.37
CA THR A 72 -14.71 -1.03 9.34
C THR A 72 -14.36 0.44 9.58
N SER A 73 -14.66 1.29 8.60
CA SER A 73 -14.41 2.72 8.74
C SER A 73 -15.38 3.30 9.77
N PRO A 74 -14.89 3.92 10.86
CA PRO A 74 -15.75 4.68 11.75
C PRO A 74 -16.23 5.96 11.06
N GLN A 75 -17.17 6.67 11.68
CA GLN A 75 -17.51 8.03 11.25
C GLN A 75 -16.21 8.87 11.16
N PRO A 76 -15.95 9.55 10.03
CA PRO A 76 -14.75 10.37 9.90
C PRO A 76 -14.76 11.49 10.96
N PRO A 77 -13.59 11.93 11.45
CA PRO A 77 -13.50 13.07 12.34
C PRO A 77 -14.16 14.29 11.68
N ASP A 78 -14.90 15.05 12.48
CA ASP A 78 -15.55 16.28 12.01
C ASP A 78 -14.50 17.23 11.43
N VAL A 79 -14.80 17.82 10.28
CA VAL A 79 -14.03 18.95 9.77
C VAL A 79 -14.38 20.14 10.66
N LEU A 80 -13.40 20.73 11.35
CA LEU A 80 -13.58 22.02 12.02
C LEU A 80 -13.73 23.14 10.97
N LEU A 81 -14.88 23.17 10.29
CA LEU A 81 -15.36 24.28 9.48
C LEU A 81 -16.31 25.13 10.35
N PRO A 82 -16.42 26.46 10.14
CA PRO A 82 -17.41 27.29 10.83
C PRO A 82 -18.83 26.74 10.63
N GLU A 83 -19.59 26.68 11.73
CA GLU A 83 -20.80 25.87 11.94
C GLU A 83 -21.87 25.88 10.85
N ALA A 84 -22.45 24.69 10.61
CA ALA A 84 -23.85 24.53 10.24
C ALA A 84 -24.44 23.23 10.83
N GLY A 85 -25.12 23.35 11.98
CA GLY A 85 -26.33 22.59 12.35
C GLY A 85 -26.22 21.09 12.72
N PRO A 86 -26.98 20.59 13.72
CA PRO A 86 -26.84 19.23 14.22
C PRO A 86 -27.63 18.22 13.38
N THR A 87 -27.03 17.06 13.10
CA THR A 87 -27.77 15.87 12.66
C THR A 87 -27.39 14.61 13.44
N ALA A 88 -28.37 13.72 13.51
CA ALA A 88 -28.59 12.66 14.48
C ALA A 88 -27.50 11.57 14.56
N GLN A 89 -27.33 11.04 15.77
CA GLN A 89 -26.59 9.79 16.04
C GLN A 89 -27.44 8.55 15.71
N PRO A 90 -26.87 7.55 15.03
CA PRO A 90 -27.33 6.17 15.14
C PRO A 90 -26.48 5.32 16.10
N GLN A 91 -27.18 4.45 16.83
CA GLN A 91 -26.71 3.57 17.90
C GLN A 91 -25.87 2.39 17.38
N ALA A 92 -24.93 1.92 18.21
CA ALA A 92 -24.11 0.74 17.97
C ALA A 92 -24.86 -0.58 18.23
N PRO A 93 -24.58 -1.66 17.47
CA PRO A 93 -24.83 -3.02 17.93
C PRO A 93 -23.56 -3.65 18.51
N THR A 94 -23.73 -4.31 19.66
CA THR A 94 -22.81 -5.25 20.26
C THR A 94 -22.86 -6.59 19.52
N GLY A 95 -21.71 -7.12 19.10
CA GLY A 95 -21.58 -8.48 18.56
C GLY A 95 -20.20 -9.06 18.85
N SER A 96 -20.16 -10.21 19.50
CA SER A 96 -18.97 -10.96 19.92
C SER A 96 -18.88 -12.26 19.11
N GLY A 97 -17.68 -12.65 18.67
CA GLY A 97 -17.32 -14.07 18.48
C GLY A 97 -16.60 -14.49 17.18
N ALA A 98 -15.47 -15.22 17.38
CA ALA A 98 -14.79 -16.21 16.50
C ALA A 98 -13.97 -15.69 15.29
N ALA A 99 -12.81 -16.23 14.87
CA ALA A 99 -11.82 -17.23 15.33
C ALA A 99 -10.50 -16.96 14.51
N PRO A 100 -9.33 -17.59 14.78
CA PRO A 100 -8.04 -17.14 14.24
C PRO A 100 -7.80 -17.64 12.80
N ALA A 101 -7.56 -16.73 11.87
CA ALA A 101 -7.02 -17.07 10.55
C ALA A 101 -5.48 -17.03 10.61
N SER A 102 -4.86 -18.15 10.27
CA SER A 102 -3.41 -18.36 10.22
C SER A 102 -2.76 -17.47 9.15
N VAL A 103 -1.71 -16.75 9.55
CA VAL A 103 -0.84 -16.00 8.64
C VAL A 103 0.01 -17.00 7.85
N VAL A 104 -0.25 -17.14 6.56
CA VAL A 104 0.68 -17.76 5.63
C VAL A 104 1.70 -16.70 5.22
N THR A 105 2.90 -16.76 5.79
CA THR A 105 4.05 -16.03 5.22
C THR A 105 4.38 -16.63 3.86
N GLY A 106 3.89 -15.98 2.79
CA GLY A 106 4.38 -16.19 1.43
C GLY A 106 5.88 -15.87 1.31
N PRO A 107 6.54 -16.34 0.23
CA PRO A 107 8.00 -16.31 0.15
C PRO A 107 8.56 -14.89 0.18
N ALA A 108 9.69 -14.74 0.85
CA ALA A 108 10.43 -13.48 0.98
C ALA A 108 10.92 -12.97 -0.39
N GLU A 109 10.21 -12.00 -0.97
CA GLU A 109 10.73 -11.19 -2.08
C GLU A 109 11.34 -9.90 -1.54
N GLY A 110 12.65 -9.76 -1.77
CA GLY A 110 13.50 -8.71 -1.23
C GLY A 110 13.17 -7.30 -1.74
N ALA A 111 13.66 -6.31 -0.98
CA ALA A 111 13.73 -4.89 -1.35
C ALA A 111 12.39 -4.18 -1.63
N GLN A 112 11.58 -3.93 -0.60
CA GLN A 112 10.35 -3.15 -0.77
C GLN A 112 10.64 -1.64 -0.70
N GLY A 113 11.35 -1.14 -1.71
CA GLY A 113 11.46 0.29 -1.93
C GLY A 113 10.11 0.93 -2.22
N ILE A 114 10.05 2.26 -2.11
CA ILE A 114 8.84 3.03 -2.41
C ILE A 114 9.00 3.64 -3.82
N PRO A 115 8.00 3.50 -4.71
CA PRO A 115 8.02 4.15 -6.01
C PRO A 115 8.26 5.66 -5.91
N ALA A 116 9.11 6.19 -6.78
CA ALA A 116 9.57 7.59 -6.73
C ALA A 116 8.44 8.61 -6.64
N SER A 117 7.42 8.49 -7.50
CA SER A 117 6.28 9.42 -7.51
C SER A 117 5.46 9.33 -6.21
N VAL A 118 5.29 8.12 -5.68
CA VAL A 118 4.54 7.87 -4.44
C VAL A 118 5.30 8.38 -3.22
N LEU A 119 6.63 8.18 -3.16
CA LEU A 119 7.48 8.72 -2.10
C LEU A 119 7.46 10.26 -2.11
N ALA A 120 7.57 10.87 -3.29
CA ALA A 120 7.49 12.32 -3.45
C ALA A 120 6.15 12.88 -2.94
N ALA A 121 5.04 12.16 -3.16
CA ALA A 121 3.74 12.53 -2.62
C ALA A 121 3.71 12.53 -1.09
N TYR A 122 4.26 11.50 -0.43
CA TYR A 122 4.31 11.43 1.04
C TYR A 122 5.19 12.51 1.66
N LEU A 123 6.37 12.75 1.09
CA LEU A 123 7.27 13.81 1.53
C LEU A 123 6.62 15.20 1.34
N GLY A 124 5.95 15.40 0.21
CA GLY A 124 5.20 16.63 -0.06
C GLY A 124 4.06 16.86 0.93
N ALA A 125 3.32 15.80 1.26
CA ALA A 125 2.21 15.86 2.21
C ALA A 125 2.69 16.18 3.64
N GLU A 126 3.73 15.49 4.12
CA GLU A 126 4.38 15.79 5.41
C GLU A 126 4.85 17.24 5.47
N LYS A 127 5.56 17.71 4.44
CA LYS A 127 6.04 19.09 4.36
C LYS A 127 4.92 20.12 4.39
N LYS A 128 3.80 19.87 3.69
CA LYS A 128 2.65 20.77 3.67
C LYS A 128 1.96 20.82 5.03
N VAL A 129 1.69 19.66 5.63
CA VAL A 129 1.06 19.58 6.95
C VAL A 129 1.97 20.15 8.03
N GLY A 130 3.28 19.87 8.03
CA GLY A 130 4.22 20.44 9.00
C GLY A 130 4.30 21.97 8.98
N ARG A 131 3.85 22.63 7.89
CA ARG A 131 3.71 24.09 7.82
C ARG A 131 2.38 24.59 8.36
N SER A 132 1.27 23.89 8.09
CA SER A 132 -0.08 24.31 8.48
C SER A 132 -0.47 23.86 9.88
N ASP A 133 0.03 22.72 10.33
CA ASP A 133 -0.21 22.09 11.63
C ASP A 133 1.09 21.43 12.13
N PRO A 134 2.05 22.23 12.63
CA PRO A 134 3.29 21.70 13.18
C PRO A 134 3.07 20.90 14.47
N GLY A 135 1.95 21.11 15.18
CA GLY A 135 1.59 20.39 16.40
C GLY A 135 1.30 18.92 16.15
N CYS A 136 0.78 18.59 14.97
CA CYS A 136 0.48 17.22 14.59
C CYS A 136 1.69 16.27 14.59
N GLY A 137 2.89 16.76 14.22
CA GLY A 137 4.09 15.94 14.20
C GLY A 137 4.02 14.72 13.26
N LEU A 138 3.21 14.81 12.19
CA LEU A 138 3.10 13.76 11.17
C LEU A 138 4.46 13.41 10.58
N ARG A 139 4.69 12.11 10.37
CA ARG A 139 5.87 11.58 9.69
C ARG A 139 5.47 10.92 8.39
N TRP A 140 6.16 11.21 7.28
CA TRP A 140 5.81 10.65 5.95
C TRP A 140 5.77 9.11 5.94
N GLN A 141 6.56 8.46 6.81
CA GLN A 141 6.57 7.00 6.94
C GLN A 141 5.21 6.44 7.37
N LEU A 142 4.38 7.20 8.09
CA LEU A 142 3.04 6.77 8.46
C LEU A 142 2.12 6.74 7.22
N LEU A 143 2.25 7.74 6.33
CA LEU A 143 1.54 7.75 5.05
C LEU A 143 1.99 6.58 4.17
N ALA A 144 3.30 6.31 4.13
CA ALA A 144 3.84 5.16 3.41
C ALA A 144 3.32 3.83 3.96
N ALA A 145 3.21 3.70 5.29
CA ALA A 145 2.66 2.51 5.93
C ALA A 145 1.20 2.29 5.55
N ILE A 146 0.37 3.35 5.57
CA ILE A 146 -1.02 3.27 5.15
C ILE A 146 -1.10 2.95 3.65
N GLY A 147 -0.43 3.71 2.77
CA GLY A 147 -0.47 3.45 1.33
C GLY A 147 0.06 2.07 0.92
N LYS A 148 0.98 1.47 1.71
CA LYS A 148 1.40 0.08 1.55
C LYS A 148 0.25 -0.89 1.80
N VAL A 149 -0.47 -0.69 2.91
CA VAL A 149 -1.61 -1.54 3.31
C VAL A 149 -2.78 -1.33 2.37
N GLU A 150 -3.11 -0.09 2.03
CA GLU A 150 -4.30 0.25 1.23
C GLU A 150 -4.23 -0.20 -0.23
N SER A 151 -3.08 -0.03 -0.88
CA SER A 151 -2.98 -0.23 -2.33
C SER A 151 -1.66 -0.81 -2.81
N GLY A 152 -0.77 -1.23 -1.89
CA GLY A 152 0.56 -1.68 -2.26
C GLY A 152 1.38 -0.56 -2.91
N GLN A 153 1.30 0.67 -2.39
CA GLN A 153 1.92 1.86 -2.97
C GLN A 153 1.42 2.19 -4.38
N ALA A 154 0.11 2.37 -4.55
CA ALA A 154 -0.52 2.61 -5.86
C ALA A 154 -0.21 1.48 -6.89
N ARG A 155 -0.38 0.22 -6.47
CA ARG A 155 -0.01 -0.98 -7.24
C ARG A 155 1.44 -0.98 -7.73
N GLY A 156 2.35 -0.56 -6.85
CA GLY A 156 3.78 -0.42 -7.15
C GLY A 156 4.13 0.80 -7.99
N GLY A 157 3.39 1.90 -7.84
CA GLY A 157 3.66 3.16 -8.55
C GLY A 157 3.19 3.15 -9.99
N GLN A 158 2.08 2.48 -10.28
CA GLN A 158 1.46 2.53 -11.62
C GLN A 158 0.72 3.85 -11.80
N VAL A 159 1.48 4.94 -11.93
CA VAL A 159 1.01 6.31 -12.10
C VAL A 159 1.59 6.93 -13.37
N ASP A 160 0.93 7.96 -13.89
CA ASP A 160 1.49 8.82 -14.92
C ASP A 160 2.49 9.84 -14.35
N ALA A 161 3.03 10.69 -15.22
CA ALA A 161 4.01 11.72 -14.84
C ALA A 161 3.44 12.79 -13.87
N GLY A 162 2.12 12.93 -13.80
CA GLY A 162 1.44 13.80 -12.84
C GLY A 162 1.09 13.11 -11.52
N GLY A 163 1.37 11.81 -11.38
CA GLY A 163 1.04 11.04 -10.19
C GLY A 163 -0.40 10.49 -10.19
N THR A 164 -1.14 10.59 -11.30
CA THR A 164 -2.47 9.96 -11.40
C THR A 164 -2.33 8.49 -11.72
N THR A 165 -3.03 7.62 -10.99
CA THR A 165 -2.99 6.17 -11.23
C THR A 165 -3.46 5.83 -12.63
N LEU A 166 -2.74 4.95 -13.33
CA LEU A 166 -3.02 4.55 -14.71
C LEU A 166 -4.37 3.82 -14.88
N ARG A 167 -4.89 3.25 -13.79
CA ARG A 167 -6.22 2.64 -13.69
C ARG A 167 -6.81 2.95 -12.33
N PRO A 168 -8.14 3.14 -12.21
CA PRO A 168 -8.78 3.31 -10.92
C PRO A 168 -8.42 2.17 -9.95
N ILE A 169 -8.13 2.53 -8.71
CA ILE A 169 -7.94 1.56 -7.62
C ILE A 169 -9.23 1.60 -6.80
N LEU A 170 -10.03 0.54 -6.89
CA LEU A 170 -11.30 0.41 -6.20
C LEU A 170 -11.22 -0.72 -5.18
N GLY A 171 -11.62 -0.43 -3.95
CA GLY A 171 -11.78 -1.40 -2.88
C GLY A 171 -13.00 -2.30 -3.08
N PRO A 172 -13.31 -3.19 -2.12
CA PRO A 172 -14.53 -3.99 -2.16
C PRO A 172 -15.78 -3.10 -2.13
N VAL A 173 -16.91 -3.65 -2.59
CA VAL A 173 -18.23 -3.02 -2.45
C VAL A 173 -18.62 -3.02 -0.98
N LEU A 174 -19.09 -1.88 -0.47
CA LEU A 174 -19.49 -1.70 0.92
C LEU A 174 -20.99 -1.96 1.09
N ASP A 175 -21.41 -3.21 0.82
CA ASP A 175 -22.81 -3.64 0.85
C ASP A 175 -23.23 -4.34 2.15
N GLY A 176 -22.34 -4.38 3.15
CA GLY A 176 -22.56 -5.11 4.41
C GLY A 176 -22.20 -6.60 4.38
N ASN A 177 -21.77 -7.16 3.25
CA ASN A 177 -21.36 -8.57 3.14
C ASN A 177 -19.85 -8.73 3.42
N GLY A 178 -19.48 -8.69 4.70
CA GLY A 178 -18.08 -8.83 5.15
C GLY A 178 -17.27 -7.54 5.18
N PHE A 179 -17.85 -6.43 4.70
CA PHE A 179 -17.34 -5.06 4.83
C PHE A 179 -18.41 -4.14 5.41
N ALA A 180 -18.07 -2.88 5.67
CA ALA A 180 -19.06 -1.86 6.06
C ALA A 180 -20.23 -1.80 5.06
N ASN A 181 -21.40 -1.36 5.53
CA ASN A 181 -22.56 -1.08 4.68
C ASN A 181 -22.68 0.44 4.49
N ILE A 182 -22.32 0.93 3.31
CA ILE A 182 -22.29 2.35 2.96
C ILE A 182 -22.99 2.51 1.61
N SER A 183 -24.19 3.10 1.64
CA SER A 183 -24.91 3.47 0.41
C SER A 183 -24.17 4.56 -0.37
N ASP A 184 -24.41 4.62 -1.68
CA ASP A 184 -23.84 5.63 -2.58
C ASP A 184 -23.95 7.06 -2.01
N THR A 185 -22.85 7.80 -2.04
CA THR A 185 -22.78 9.19 -1.56
C THR A 185 -22.39 10.21 -2.61
N ASP A 186 -22.05 9.80 -3.83
CA ASP A 186 -21.54 10.69 -4.88
C ASP A 186 -22.21 10.51 -6.25
N GLY A 187 -23.20 9.61 -6.36
CA GLY A 187 -23.87 9.31 -7.62
C GLY A 187 -23.06 8.38 -8.52
N GLY A 188 -22.11 7.62 -7.97
CA GLY A 188 -21.15 6.78 -8.69
C GLY A 188 -20.04 7.58 -9.38
N ALA A 189 -19.72 8.78 -8.90
CA ALA A 189 -18.79 9.69 -9.56
C ALA A 189 -17.35 9.16 -9.58
N TYR A 190 -16.93 8.49 -8.51
CA TYR A 190 -15.55 7.99 -8.38
C TYR A 190 -15.37 6.49 -8.60
N ASP A 191 -16.42 5.68 -8.39
CA ASP A 191 -16.35 4.21 -8.46
C ASP A 191 -17.33 3.57 -9.46
N GLY A 192 -18.26 4.36 -10.03
CA GLY A 192 -19.25 3.92 -10.99
C GLY A 192 -20.43 3.13 -10.40
N ASP A 193 -20.55 3.03 -9.07
CA ASP A 193 -21.66 2.35 -8.41
C ASP A 193 -22.64 3.38 -7.82
N SER A 194 -23.91 3.29 -8.20
CA SER A 194 -24.97 4.21 -7.75
C SER A 194 -25.83 3.62 -6.62
N ARG A 195 -25.38 2.53 -6.00
CA ARG A 195 -26.09 1.82 -4.93
C ARG A 195 -25.27 1.80 -3.65
N TYR A 196 -23.99 1.45 -3.75
CA TYR A 196 -23.07 1.36 -2.62
C TYR A 196 -21.72 1.95 -2.98
N ASP A 197 -21.12 2.66 -2.03
CA ASP A 197 -19.78 3.21 -2.21
C ASP A 197 -18.71 2.11 -2.17
N ARG A 198 -17.58 2.38 -2.81
CA ARG A 198 -16.31 1.66 -2.69
C ARG A 198 -15.24 2.62 -2.20
N ALA A 199 -14.24 2.10 -1.49
CA ALA A 199 -13.04 2.89 -1.21
C ALA A 199 -12.26 3.14 -2.52
N VAL A 200 -11.81 4.38 -2.76
CA VAL A 200 -11.23 4.84 -4.03
C VAL A 200 -9.79 5.35 -3.89
N GLY A 201 -8.98 5.06 -4.90
CA GLY A 201 -7.63 5.60 -5.08
C GLY A 201 -6.55 4.93 -4.21
N PRO A 202 -5.29 5.40 -4.30
CA PRO A 202 -4.14 4.77 -3.65
C PRO A 202 -4.16 4.84 -2.13
N MET A 203 -4.97 5.74 -1.55
CA MET A 203 -5.20 5.84 -0.11
C MET A 203 -6.61 5.38 0.30
N GLN A 204 -7.36 4.74 -0.62
CA GLN A 204 -8.63 4.05 -0.33
C GLN A 204 -9.66 4.90 0.46
N PHE A 205 -9.90 6.14 0.01
CA PHE A 205 -10.91 7.00 0.62
C PHE A 205 -12.33 6.55 0.25
N ILE A 206 -13.27 6.58 1.19
CA ILE A 206 -14.71 6.49 0.87
C ILE A 206 -15.15 7.83 0.22
N PRO A 207 -16.01 7.85 -0.81
CA PRO A 207 -16.45 9.07 -1.50
C PRO A 207 -16.94 10.18 -0.57
N SER A 208 -17.75 9.87 0.43
CA SER A 208 -18.17 10.84 1.46
C SER A 208 -17.00 11.45 2.26
N THR A 209 -16.02 10.64 2.66
CA THR A 209 -14.79 11.14 3.30
C THR A 209 -13.97 11.97 2.32
N TRP A 210 -13.89 11.56 1.04
CA TRP A 210 -13.20 12.32 0.01
C TRP A 210 -13.83 13.70 -0.20
N ALA A 211 -15.16 13.79 -0.20
CA ALA A 211 -15.88 15.06 -0.35
C ALA A 211 -15.44 16.07 0.73
N ALA A 212 -15.26 15.61 1.98
CA ALA A 212 -14.81 16.43 3.10
C ALA A 212 -13.30 16.71 3.13
N TRP A 213 -12.47 15.71 2.80
CA TRP A 213 -11.02 15.74 3.07
C TRP A 213 -10.12 15.84 1.85
N GLY A 214 -10.63 15.53 0.66
CA GLY A 214 -9.86 15.55 -0.59
C GLY A 214 -9.12 16.87 -0.80
N GLN A 215 -7.96 16.81 -1.45
CA GLN A 215 -7.08 17.97 -1.62
C GLN A 215 -6.70 18.11 -3.10
N ASP A 216 -6.35 19.32 -3.51
CA ASP A 216 -5.65 19.61 -4.76
C ASP A 216 -4.20 19.92 -4.37
N ALA A 217 -3.34 18.90 -4.47
CA ALA A 217 -1.98 18.94 -3.97
C ALA A 217 -0.95 19.18 -5.08
N ASP A 218 -1.24 18.80 -6.32
CA ASP A 218 -0.39 19.11 -7.47
C ASP A 218 -0.70 20.48 -8.10
N GLY A 219 -1.84 21.11 -7.73
CA GLY A 219 -2.19 22.47 -8.09
C GLY A 219 -2.85 22.58 -9.46
N ASP A 220 -3.44 21.49 -9.96
CA ASP A 220 -4.10 21.45 -11.27
C ASP A 220 -5.56 21.97 -11.25
N GLY A 221 -6.06 22.35 -10.08
CA GLY A 221 -7.42 22.85 -9.86
C GLY A 221 -8.45 21.75 -9.59
N ARG A 222 -8.04 20.49 -9.48
CA ARG A 222 -8.93 19.33 -9.27
C ARG A 222 -8.53 18.58 -8.01
N ARG A 223 -9.54 18.05 -7.32
CA ARG A 223 -9.35 17.11 -6.20
C ARG A 223 -9.58 15.70 -6.74
N ASN A 224 -8.50 15.01 -7.11
CA ASN A 224 -8.57 13.69 -7.71
C ASN A 224 -8.19 12.58 -6.70
N PRO A 225 -9.12 11.72 -6.27
CA PRO A 225 -8.78 10.64 -5.33
C PRO A 225 -7.79 9.64 -5.93
N ASN A 226 -7.68 9.57 -7.26
CA ASN A 226 -6.74 8.71 -7.97
C ASN A 226 -5.35 9.36 -8.18
N ASN A 227 -5.12 10.60 -7.72
CA ASN A 227 -3.81 11.23 -7.75
C ASN A 227 -3.07 11.00 -6.43
N VAL A 228 -1.83 10.50 -6.49
CA VAL A 228 -1.06 10.16 -5.27
C VAL A 228 -0.74 11.38 -4.41
N HIS A 229 -0.53 12.55 -5.01
CA HIS A 229 -0.25 13.79 -4.28
C HIS A 229 -1.49 14.25 -3.51
N ASP A 230 -2.64 14.27 -4.17
CA ASP A 230 -3.93 14.66 -3.60
C ASP A 230 -4.33 13.72 -2.47
N ALA A 231 -4.29 12.42 -2.74
CA ALA A 231 -4.64 11.38 -1.80
C ALA A 231 -3.70 11.38 -0.57
N ALA A 232 -2.39 11.54 -0.77
CA ALA A 232 -1.42 11.62 0.32
C ALA A 232 -1.67 12.86 1.21
N LEU A 233 -1.94 14.03 0.62
CA LEU A 233 -2.21 15.24 1.40
C LEU A 233 -3.55 15.17 2.14
N ALA A 234 -4.58 14.59 1.51
CA ALA A 234 -5.86 14.33 2.17
C ALA A 234 -5.68 13.40 3.37
N ALA A 235 -4.94 12.30 3.22
CA ALA A 235 -4.66 11.36 4.30
C ALA A 235 -3.84 12.02 5.42
N ALA A 236 -2.85 12.83 5.08
CA ALA A 236 -2.05 13.59 6.04
C ALA A 236 -2.91 14.51 6.91
N ARG A 237 -3.81 15.28 6.30
CA ARG A 237 -4.73 16.17 7.03
C ARG A 237 -5.73 15.39 7.87
N TYR A 238 -6.27 14.29 7.34
CA TYR A 238 -7.19 13.42 8.06
C TYR A 238 -6.56 12.82 9.33
N LEU A 239 -5.32 12.33 9.24
CA LEU A 239 -4.61 11.77 10.39
C LEU A 239 -4.35 12.82 11.47
N CYS A 240 -4.09 14.07 11.08
CA CYS A 240 -3.89 15.21 11.98
C CYS A 240 -5.17 15.82 12.56
N ALA A 241 -6.35 15.37 12.13
CA ALA A 241 -7.62 15.93 12.58
C ALA A 241 -7.79 15.87 14.10
N GLY A 242 -8.31 16.94 14.70
CA GLY A 242 -8.69 16.98 16.12
C GLY A 242 -7.54 17.15 17.11
N ASN A 243 -6.59 18.05 16.82
CA ASN A 243 -5.46 18.44 17.69
C ASN A 243 -4.60 17.25 18.17
N ARG A 244 -4.47 16.20 17.35
CA ARG A 244 -3.66 15.01 17.67
C ARG A 244 -2.18 15.36 17.60
N ASP A 245 -1.36 14.78 18.47
CA ASP A 245 0.10 14.76 18.36
C ASP A 245 0.58 13.35 17.98
N LEU A 246 0.85 13.11 16.69
CA LEU A 246 1.20 11.79 16.16
C LEU A 246 2.59 11.29 16.62
N ARG A 247 3.32 12.08 17.41
CA ARG A 247 4.51 11.61 18.14
C ARG A 247 4.15 10.83 19.40
N ALA A 248 2.94 11.02 19.92
CA ALA A 248 2.40 10.26 21.05
C ALA A 248 1.72 8.99 20.56
N ASP A 249 2.10 7.84 21.12
CA ASP A 249 1.60 6.52 20.68
C ASP A 249 0.07 6.41 20.70
N ALA A 250 -0.58 6.96 21.74
CA ALA A 250 -2.03 6.91 21.87
C ALA A 250 -2.77 7.73 20.80
N ASP A 251 -2.18 8.86 20.39
CA ASP A 251 -2.75 9.72 19.35
C ASP A 251 -2.51 9.14 17.95
N LEU A 252 -1.34 8.53 17.73
CA LEU A 252 -1.06 7.75 16.53
C LEU A 252 -2.05 6.59 16.37
N ASP A 253 -2.28 5.81 17.44
CA ASP A 253 -3.22 4.68 17.41
C ASP A 253 -4.64 5.16 17.14
N ARG A 254 -5.07 6.24 17.80
CA ARG A 254 -6.36 6.87 17.56
C ARG A 254 -6.49 7.35 16.11
N ALA A 255 -5.43 7.90 15.52
CA ALA A 255 -5.43 8.33 14.14
C ALA A 255 -5.58 7.16 13.16
N VAL A 256 -4.78 6.11 13.31
CA VAL A 256 -4.82 4.93 12.46
C VAL A 256 -6.17 4.20 12.59
N LEU A 257 -6.69 4.04 13.81
CA LEU A 257 -8.00 3.43 14.04
C LEU A 257 -9.16 4.28 13.52
N SER A 258 -8.95 5.59 13.30
CA SER A 258 -9.95 6.44 12.63
C SER A 258 -9.98 6.23 11.12
N TYR A 259 -8.94 5.62 10.53
CA TYR A 259 -8.92 5.20 9.12
C TYR A 259 -9.71 3.90 8.93
N ASN A 260 -9.39 2.90 9.76
CA ASN A 260 -10.09 1.62 9.84
C ASN A 260 -10.08 1.11 11.29
N ARG A 261 -11.26 0.89 11.88
CA ARG A 261 -11.43 0.49 13.29
C ARG A 261 -11.18 -1.02 13.47
N SER A 262 -9.97 -1.45 13.11
CA SER A 262 -9.50 -2.83 13.24
C SER A 262 -8.16 -2.88 13.96
N THR A 263 -8.06 -3.71 15.01
CA THR A 263 -6.80 -3.93 15.73
C THR A 263 -5.74 -4.62 14.87
N GLU A 264 -6.17 -5.47 13.93
CA GLU A 264 -5.28 -6.10 12.97
C GLU A 264 -4.70 -5.06 12.00
N TYR A 265 -5.55 -4.18 11.47
CA TYR A 265 -5.12 -3.08 10.63
C TYR A 265 -4.10 -2.19 11.36
N LEU A 266 -4.39 -1.79 12.60
CA LEU A 266 -3.48 -1.00 13.43
C LEU A 266 -2.12 -1.69 13.58
N ARG A 267 -2.10 -2.99 13.87
CA ARG A 267 -0.87 -3.77 14.02
C ARG A 267 -0.06 -3.80 12.72
N THR A 268 -0.74 -4.02 11.59
CA THR A 268 -0.11 -4.08 10.26
C THR A 268 0.48 -2.72 9.87
N VAL A 269 -0.28 -1.63 10.05
CA VAL A 269 0.21 -0.26 9.81
C VAL A 269 1.40 0.06 10.72
N ARG A 270 1.34 -0.26 12.03
CA ARG A 270 2.48 -0.05 12.94
C ARG A 270 3.72 -0.84 12.54
N SER A 271 3.56 -2.06 12.03
CA SER A 271 4.65 -2.88 11.53
C SER A 271 5.34 -2.23 10.34
N TRP A 272 4.57 -1.81 9.32
CA TRP A 272 5.10 -1.08 8.16
C TRP A 272 5.69 0.27 8.53
N PHE A 273 5.06 0.99 9.44
CA PHE A 273 5.57 2.26 9.94
C PHE A 273 6.96 2.05 10.55
N THR A 274 7.09 1.12 11.49
CA THR A 274 8.37 0.74 12.11
C THR A 274 9.40 0.28 11.09
N TYR A 275 8.99 -0.44 10.05
CA TYR A 275 9.87 -0.82 8.95
C TYR A 275 10.42 0.42 8.23
N TYR A 276 9.56 1.33 7.78
CA TYR A 276 9.98 2.56 7.09
C TYR A 276 10.77 3.52 8.00
N LEU A 277 10.57 3.48 9.32
CA LEU A 277 11.39 4.22 10.28
C LEU A 277 12.86 3.77 10.31
N LYS A 278 13.15 2.51 9.99
CA LYS A 278 14.53 1.99 9.93
C LYS A 278 15.27 2.41 8.65
N GLY A 279 14.54 2.97 7.69
CA GLY A 279 15.04 3.34 6.38
C GLY A 279 14.34 2.55 5.27
N THR A 280 14.27 3.18 4.11
CA THR A 280 13.84 2.57 2.85
C THR A 280 14.64 3.19 1.72
N HIS A 281 14.49 2.68 0.51
CA HIS A 281 15.06 3.28 -0.69
C HIS A 281 13.94 3.57 -1.70
N GLU A 282 14.18 4.60 -2.50
CA GLU A 282 13.35 4.89 -3.65
C GLU A 282 13.59 3.83 -4.73
N ILE A 283 12.52 3.43 -5.43
CA ILE A 283 12.60 2.62 -6.64
C ILE A 283 11.88 3.35 -7.79
N PRO A 284 12.23 3.07 -9.05
CA PRO A 284 11.47 3.60 -10.18
C PRO A 284 9.99 3.22 -10.10
N ASP A 285 9.13 4.11 -10.59
CA ASP A 285 7.73 3.79 -10.79
C ASP A 285 7.56 2.59 -11.72
N ARG A 286 6.62 1.69 -11.40
CA ARG A 286 6.33 0.56 -12.28
C ARG A 286 5.66 1.10 -13.54
N ALA A 287 6.38 1.04 -14.65
CA ALA A 287 5.80 1.34 -15.96
C ALA A 287 4.56 0.45 -16.17
N GLY A 288 3.40 1.08 -16.35
CA GLY A 288 2.26 0.37 -16.89
C GLY A 288 2.59 -0.09 -18.31
N THR A 289 2.21 -1.31 -18.67
CA THR A 289 2.21 -1.76 -20.07
C THR A 289 1.09 -1.02 -20.83
N ALA A 290 1.22 0.30 -20.98
CA ALA A 290 0.47 1.04 -21.98
C ALA A 290 1.15 0.75 -23.33
N ASN A 291 0.85 -0.40 -23.94
CA ASN A 291 1.10 -0.52 -25.39
C ASN A 291 0.16 0.49 -26.06
N PRO A 292 0.65 1.56 -26.71
CA PRO A 292 -0.22 2.36 -27.57
C PRO A 292 -0.75 1.44 -28.68
N PRO A 293 -2.03 1.54 -29.08
CA PRO A 293 -2.50 0.83 -30.25
C PRO A 293 -1.61 1.24 -31.44
N LYS A 294 -0.90 0.25 -32.00
CA LYS A 294 -0.11 0.46 -33.21
C LYS A 294 -1.05 1.01 -34.28
N PRO A 295 -0.73 2.14 -34.94
CA PRO A 295 -1.57 2.65 -36.01
C PRO A 295 -1.74 1.57 -37.09
N THR A 296 -2.96 1.09 -37.28
CA THR A 296 -3.32 0.26 -38.43
C THR A 296 -3.18 1.12 -39.68
N PRO A 297 -2.35 0.73 -40.67
CA PRO A 297 -2.30 1.44 -41.95
C PRO A 297 -3.70 1.45 -42.60
N PRO A 298 -4.10 2.55 -43.25
CA PRO A 298 -5.38 2.59 -43.95
C PRO A 298 -5.41 1.50 -45.03
N LYS A 299 -6.51 0.74 -45.05
CA LYS A 299 -6.78 -0.27 -46.07
C LYS A 299 -6.86 0.44 -47.43
N PRO A 300 -6.10 0.01 -48.45
CA PRO A 300 -6.20 0.61 -49.78
C PRO A 300 -7.62 0.41 -50.33
N THR A 301 -8.21 1.51 -50.78
CA THR A 301 -9.49 1.51 -51.50
C THR A 301 -9.30 0.82 -52.85
N PRO A 302 -10.12 -0.18 -53.22
CA PRO A 302 -10.10 -0.72 -54.57
C PRO A 302 -10.55 0.35 -55.57
N THR A 303 -9.74 0.55 -56.62
CA THR A 303 -10.11 1.31 -57.83
C THR A 303 -10.78 0.37 -58.83
#